data_AF-A0A0D3VD37-F1
#
_entry.id   AF-A0A0D3VD37-F1
#
_cell.length_a   1.000
_cell.length_b   1.000
_cell.length_c   1.000
_cell.angle_alpha   90.00
_cell.angle_beta   90.00
_cell.angle_gamma   90.00
#
_symmetry.space_group_name_H-M   'P 1'
#
loop_
_entity.id
_entity.type
_entity.pdbx_description
1 polymer ?
#
loop_
_entity_poly.entity_id
_entity_poly.type
_entity_poly.pdbx_seq_one_letter_code
_entity_poly.pdbx_strand_id
1 'polypeptide(L)'
;MGIKTKKCLKCKEMLPTTEFNQEKKNKDGLYSYCKKCRTNYTREWRLKKFEDDPYLYLLKESCIKAFGRGQPNYHKSGYSGILCEYPSVDVFVKTLQNDPTINSDWIAQTDIFLVTKDMSDRPTLDRIDSNGNYVLKNLKVSPFGVNSYTANVKPVQICILEGTGIKEHNFPSVADAKKLVKTMFNVPASTLKHLDSGSIVTLGNGLKLLVQSQNGDVKDTESPKYRVVVNTRYVKYDLETDEEVDSKLGYQIEYVSSGIRLNKLLK
;
A
#
# COMPACT_ATOMS: atom_id res chain seq x y z
N MET A 1 5.46 13.87 -44.38
CA MET A 1 6.44 12.83 -44.01
C MET A 1 5.73 11.49 -43.99
N GLY A 2 6.19 10.49 -44.74
CA GLY A 2 5.54 9.17 -44.80
C GLY A 2 5.75 8.37 -43.50
N ILE A 3 4.71 7.65 -43.05
CA ILE A 3 4.81 6.72 -41.92
C ILE A 3 5.70 5.56 -42.34
N LYS A 4 6.84 5.36 -41.67
CA LYS A 4 7.69 4.19 -41.88
C LYS A 4 6.98 2.95 -41.31
N THR A 5 6.94 1.87 -42.09
CA THR A 5 6.30 0.61 -41.70
C THR A 5 7.30 -0.54 -41.70
N LYS A 6 7.09 -1.52 -40.81
CA LYS A 6 7.89 -2.74 -40.68
C LYS A 6 6.95 -3.94 -40.58
N LYS A 7 7.35 -5.07 -41.19
CA LYS A 7 6.63 -6.34 -41.08
C LYS A 7 6.93 -7.00 -39.74
N CYS A 8 5.91 -7.37 -38.97
CA CYS A 8 6.09 -8.20 -37.79
C CYS A 8 6.40 -9.64 -38.19
N LEU A 9 7.46 -10.26 -37.64
CA LEU A 9 7.80 -11.65 -37.97
C LEU A 9 6.86 -12.70 -37.36
N LYS A 10 6.03 -12.33 -36.37
CA LYS A 10 5.09 -13.25 -35.70
C LYS A 10 3.69 -13.19 -36.31
N CYS A 11 3.02 -12.03 -36.34
CA CYS A 11 1.69 -11.89 -36.96
C CYS A 11 1.72 -11.64 -38.47
N LYS A 12 2.90 -11.35 -39.05
CA LYS A 12 3.12 -11.09 -40.48
C LYS A 12 2.45 -9.82 -41.03
N GLU A 13 1.84 -8.99 -40.19
CA GLU A 13 1.25 -7.70 -40.55
C GLU A 13 2.31 -6.62 -40.81
N MET A 14 2.01 -5.70 -41.73
CA MET A 14 2.77 -4.46 -41.95
C MET A 14 2.24 -3.39 -41.00
N LEU A 15 3.07 -2.96 -40.04
CA LEU A 15 2.66 -2.01 -38.99
C LEU A 15 3.58 -0.79 -38.96
N PRO A 16 3.11 0.37 -38.48
CA PRO A 16 3.96 1.52 -38.22
C PRO A 16 5.14 1.15 -37.30
N THR A 17 6.30 1.76 -37.50
CA THR A 17 7.49 1.50 -36.66
C THR A 17 7.27 1.82 -35.17
N THR A 18 6.28 2.66 -34.84
CA THR A 18 5.85 2.97 -33.47
C THR A 18 5.26 1.76 -32.73
N GLU A 19 4.80 0.74 -33.47
CA GLU A 19 4.27 -0.51 -32.92
C GLU A 19 5.37 -1.51 -32.55
N PHE A 20 6.64 -1.11 -32.63
CA PHE A 20 7.79 -1.94 -32.30
C PHE A 20 8.58 -1.31 -31.13
N ASN A 21 9.17 -2.15 -30.29
CA ASN A 21 10.10 -1.68 -29.26
C ASN A 21 11.46 -1.37 -29.89
N GLN A 22 12.21 -0.46 -29.30
CA GLN A 22 13.59 -0.21 -29.71
C GLN A 22 14.49 -1.38 -29.31
N GLU A 23 15.39 -1.77 -30.20
CA GLU A 23 16.38 -2.83 -29.97
C GLU A 23 17.67 -2.43 -30.67
N LYS A 24 18.64 -1.93 -29.90
CA LYS A 24 19.90 -1.37 -30.42
C LYS A 24 20.75 -2.42 -31.16
N LYS A 25 20.53 -3.71 -30.87
CA LYS A 25 21.27 -4.81 -31.52
C LYS A 25 20.80 -5.08 -32.95
N ASN A 26 19.59 -4.66 -33.32
CA ASN A 26 19.04 -4.90 -34.65
C ASN A 26 19.47 -3.79 -35.62
N LYS A 27 19.70 -4.13 -36.88
CA LYS A 27 20.17 -3.21 -37.93
C LYS A 27 19.28 -1.97 -38.08
N ASP A 28 17.98 -2.12 -37.88
CA ASP A 28 17.00 -1.03 -37.98
C ASP A 28 16.62 -0.41 -36.63
N GLY A 29 17.28 -0.82 -35.55
CA GLY A 29 17.03 -0.33 -34.20
C GLY A 29 15.67 -0.77 -33.62
N LEU A 30 14.95 -1.69 -34.27
CA LEU A 30 13.60 -2.11 -33.87
C LEU A 30 13.53 -3.62 -33.65
N TYR A 31 12.76 -4.02 -32.64
CA TYR A 31 12.49 -5.42 -32.37
C TYR A 31 11.79 -6.12 -33.54
N SER A 32 12.03 -7.41 -33.75
CA SER A 32 11.45 -8.15 -34.90
C SER A 32 9.95 -8.44 -34.76
N TYR A 33 9.42 -8.39 -33.54
CA TYR A 33 8.00 -8.57 -33.22
C TYR A 33 7.37 -7.23 -32.85
N CYS A 34 6.12 -7.00 -33.25
CA CYS A 34 5.36 -5.87 -32.75
C CYS A 34 5.14 -6.00 -31.24
N LYS A 35 4.83 -4.89 -30.57
CA LYS A 35 4.60 -4.81 -29.13
C LYS A 35 3.57 -5.85 -28.66
N LYS A 36 2.45 -6.00 -29.38
CA LYS A 36 1.41 -7.00 -29.09
C LYS A 36 1.97 -8.43 -29.11
N CYS A 37 2.62 -8.83 -30.20
CA CYS A 37 3.23 -10.17 -30.30
C CYS A 37 4.32 -10.39 -29.27
N ARG A 38 5.10 -9.36 -28.93
CA ARG A 38 6.12 -9.43 -27.89
C ARG A 38 5.49 -9.67 -26.52
N THR A 39 4.44 -8.93 -26.17
CA THR A 39 3.71 -9.11 -24.91
C THR A 39 3.15 -10.52 -24.78
N ASN A 40 2.50 -11.03 -25.84
CA ASN A 40 1.96 -12.40 -25.84
C ASN A 40 3.07 -13.45 -25.68
N TYR A 41 4.15 -13.32 -26.46
CA TYR A 41 5.31 -14.21 -26.36
C TYR A 41 5.90 -14.22 -24.93
N THR A 42 6.06 -13.04 -24.32
CA THR A 42 6.58 -12.95 -22.95
C THR A 42 5.62 -13.55 -21.93
N ARG A 43 4.30 -13.41 -22.11
CA ARG A 43 3.30 -14.06 -21.26
C ARG A 43 3.38 -15.57 -21.36
N GLU A 44 3.40 -16.12 -22.58
CA GLU A 44 3.53 -17.57 -22.84
C GLU A 44 4.82 -18.12 -22.23
N TRP A 45 5.95 -17.43 -22.45
CA TRP A 45 7.24 -17.82 -21.89
C TRP A 45 7.23 -17.84 -20.35
N ARG A 46 6.60 -16.84 -19.71
CA ARG A 46 6.46 -16.79 -18.25
C ARG A 46 5.58 -17.92 -17.71
N LEU A 47 4.45 -18.20 -18.38
CA LEU A 47 3.57 -19.32 -18.03
C LEU A 47 4.31 -20.64 -18.10
N LYS A 48 4.98 -20.90 -19.23
CA LYS A 48 5.80 -22.10 -19.39
C LYS A 48 6.87 -22.21 -18.32
N LYS A 49 7.58 -21.12 -17.99
CA LYS A 49 8.60 -21.15 -16.94
C LYS A 49 8.04 -21.38 -15.55
N PHE A 50 6.85 -20.86 -15.28
CA PHE A 50 6.14 -21.13 -14.03
C PHE A 50 5.64 -22.58 -13.97
N GLU A 51 5.19 -23.15 -15.08
CA GLU A 51 4.77 -24.56 -15.18
C GLU A 51 5.95 -25.53 -15.08
N ASP A 52 7.10 -25.19 -15.68
CA ASP A 52 8.33 -25.99 -15.64
C ASP A 52 8.84 -26.17 -14.19
N ASP A 53 8.93 -25.07 -13.44
CA ASP A 53 9.34 -25.05 -12.03
C ASP A 53 8.80 -23.80 -11.32
N PRO A 54 7.64 -23.90 -10.65
CA PRO A 54 7.02 -22.74 -10.00
C PRO A 54 7.86 -22.22 -8.83
N TYR A 55 8.57 -23.09 -8.11
CA TYR A 55 9.37 -22.72 -6.93
C TYR A 55 10.55 -21.83 -7.35
N LEU A 56 11.33 -22.30 -8.33
CA LEU A 56 12.47 -21.55 -8.85
C LEU A 56 12.02 -20.28 -9.57
N TYR A 57 10.93 -20.34 -10.34
CA TYR A 57 10.40 -19.17 -11.02
C TYR A 57 10.02 -18.07 -10.03
N LEU A 58 9.25 -18.40 -8.98
CA LEU A 58 8.83 -17.45 -7.97
C LEU A 58 10.02 -16.89 -7.19
N LEU A 59 10.98 -17.75 -6.81
CA LEU A 59 12.19 -17.34 -6.10
C LEU A 59 12.99 -16.35 -6.92
N LYS A 60 13.24 -16.68 -8.20
CA LYS A 60 14.00 -15.83 -9.12
C LYS A 60 13.34 -14.47 -9.30
N GLU A 61 12.02 -14.41 -9.50
CA GLU A 61 11.29 -13.15 -9.59
C GLU A 61 11.42 -12.30 -8.32
N SER A 62 11.43 -12.93 -7.14
CA SER A 62 11.62 -12.25 -5.86
C SER A 62 13.04 -11.71 -5.71
N CYS A 63 14.06 -12.52 -6.03
CA CYS A 63 15.47 -12.12 -6.02
C CYS A 63 15.74 -10.97 -6.99
N ILE A 64 15.15 -10.99 -8.21
CA ILE A 64 15.28 -9.88 -9.18
C ILE A 64 14.78 -8.57 -8.58
N LYS A 65 13.62 -8.60 -7.91
CA LYS A 65 13.04 -7.39 -7.28
C LYS A 65 13.88 -6.89 -6.12
N ALA A 66 14.35 -7.78 -5.24
CA ALA A 66 15.21 -7.41 -4.12
C ALA A 66 16.56 -6.85 -4.61
N PHE A 67 17.21 -7.53 -5.56
CA PHE A 67 18.45 -7.09 -6.18
C PHE A 67 18.32 -5.70 -6.83
N GLY A 68 17.25 -5.48 -7.59
CA GLY A 68 16.97 -4.19 -8.23
C GLY A 68 16.74 -3.05 -7.23
N ARG A 69 16.09 -3.32 -6.09
CA ARG A 69 15.88 -2.33 -5.02
C ARG A 69 17.16 -2.01 -4.25
N GLY A 70 18.09 -2.95 -4.19
CA GLY A 70 19.39 -2.78 -3.53
C GLY A 70 20.48 -2.20 -4.41
N GLN A 71 20.16 -1.68 -5.61
CA GLN A 71 21.13 -1.00 -6.46
C GLN A 71 21.37 0.43 -5.96
N PRO A 72 22.60 0.97 -6.06
CA PRO A 72 22.94 2.30 -5.53
C PRO A 72 22.08 3.45 -6.10
N ASN A 73 21.59 3.29 -7.34
CA ASN A 73 20.78 4.27 -8.04
C ASN A 73 19.27 4.16 -7.75
N TYR A 74 18.85 3.26 -6.85
CA TYR A 74 17.45 3.07 -6.51
C TYR A 74 17.03 4.01 -5.37
N HIS A 75 16.33 5.10 -5.71
CA HIS A 75 15.99 6.18 -4.76
C HIS A 75 14.49 6.24 -4.42
N LYS A 76 13.87 5.10 -4.10
CA LYS A 76 12.49 5.08 -3.59
C LYS A 76 12.48 5.17 -2.06
N SER A 77 11.59 6.01 -1.51
CA SER A 77 11.36 6.10 -0.06
C SER A 77 11.12 4.70 0.56
N GLY A 78 11.82 4.40 1.66
CA GLY A 78 11.87 3.08 2.32
C GLY A 78 12.99 2.14 1.84
N TYR A 79 13.70 2.48 0.76
CA TYR A 79 14.85 1.74 0.24
C TYR A 79 16.10 2.61 0.03
N SER A 80 16.03 3.89 0.41
CA SER A 80 17.16 4.81 0.27
C SER A 80 18.34 4.32 1.13
N GLY A 81 19.49 4.11 0.52
CA GLY A 81 20.70 3.62 1.20
C GLY A 81 20.72 2.12 1.48
N ILE A 82 19.70 1.38 1.06
CA ILE A 82 19.64 -0.08 1.22
C ILE A 82 20.37 -0.75 0.06
N LEU A 83 21.30 -1.64 0.38
CA LEU A 83 22.08 -2.38 -0.61
C LEU A 83 21.70 -3.86 -0.66
N CYS A 84 22.00 -4.49 -1.78
CA CYS A 84 22.00 -5.93 -1.93
C CYS A 84 23.45 -6.42 -2.03
N GLU A 85 23.88 -7.25 -1.07
CA GLU A 85 25.28 -7.70 -0.99
C GLU A 85 25.59 -8.85 -1.94
N TYR A 86 24.58 -9.40 -2.61
CA TYR A 86 24.77 -10.45 -3.60
C TYR A 86 25.32 -9.86 -4.91
N PRO A 87 26.34 -10.48 -5.53
CA PRO A 87 26.98 -9.94 -6.73
C PRO A 87 26.11 -10.09 -8.00
N SER A 88 25.17 -11.03 -7.99
CA SER A 88 24.22 -11.23 -9.08
C SER A 88 22.96 -11.92 -8.57
N VAL A 89 21.88 -11.82 -9.35
CA VAL A 89 20.63 -12.54 -9.09
C VAL A 89 20.85 -14.06 -9.04
N ASP A 90 21.72 -14.61 -9.90
CA ASP A 90 21.94 -16.05 -9.92
C ASP A 90 22.70 -16.54 -8.68
N VAL A 91 23.67 -15.76 -8.18
CA VAL A 91 24.31 -16.05 -6.88
C VAL A 91 23.30 -15.93 -5.76
N PHE A 92 22.46 -14.90 -5.77
CA PHE A 92 21.42 -14.71 -4.77
C PHE A 92 20.46 -15.91 -4.70
N VAL A 93 19.91 -16.33 -5.85
CA VAL A 93 19.02 -17.49 -5.93
C VAL A 93 19.70 -18.75 -5.39
N LYS A 94 20.92 -19.05 -5.85
CA LYS A 94 21.66 -20.24 -5.40
C LYS A 94 21.94 -20.22 -3.90
N THR A 95 22.30 -19.06 -3.34
CA THR A 95 22.51 -18.94 -1.89
C THR A 95 21.23 -19.27 -1.12
N LEU A 96 20.08 -18.77 -1.55
CA LEU A 96 18.81 -19.04 -0.87
C LEU A 96 18.34 -20.49 -1.02
N GLN A 97 18.58 -21.13 -2.17
CA GLN A 97 18.25 -22.55 -2.36
C GLN A 97 19.10 -23.48 -1.48
N ASN A 98 20.34 -23.07 -1.17
CA ASN A 98 21.27 -23.82 -0.34
C ASN A 98 21.12 -23.52 1.16
N ASP A 99 20.38 -22.48 1.53
CA ASP A 99 20.07 -22.18 2.93
C ASP A 99 18.87 -23.04 3.39
N PRO A 100 19.03 -23.94 4.37
CA PRO A 100 17.99 -24.90 4.71
C PRO A 100 16.73 -24.23 5.27
N THR A 101 16.89 -23.15 6.03
CA THR A 101 15.77 -22.43 6.65
C THR A 101 14.97 -21.68 5.59
N ILE A 102 15.62 -20.80 4.82
CA ILE A 102 14.95 -20.01 3.79
C ILE A 102 14.36 -20.92 2.70
N ASN A 103 15.06 -21.95 2.26
CA ASN A 103 14.56 -22.84 1.23
C ASN A 103 13.32 -23.62 1.71
N SER A 104 13.34 -24.12 2.95
CA SER A 104 12.18 -24.79 3.55
C SER A 104 10.97 -23.86 3.65
N ASP A 105 11.15 -22.65 4.18
CA ASP A 105 10.09 -21.65 4.29
C ASP A 105 9.55 -21.23 2.92
N TRP A 106 10.44 -21.12 1.93
CA TRP A 106 10.08 -20.76 0.56
C TRP A 106 9.22 -21.84 -0.09
N ILE A 107 9.59 -23.11 0.06
CA ILE A 107 8.81 -24.25 -0.43
C ILE A 107 7.44 -24.27 0.23
N ALA A 108 7.38 -24.20 1.57
CA ALA A 108 6.13 -24.24 2.31
C ALA A 108 5.16 -23.11 1.89
N GLN A 109 5.63 -21.87 1.77
CA GLN A 109 4.79 -20.76 1.33
C GLN A 109 4.40 -20.87 -0.15
N THR A 110 5.28 -21.44 -0.98
CA THR A 110 4.96 -21.71 -2.40
C THR A 110 3.85 -22.76 -2.51
N ASP A 111 3.89 -23.83 -1.71
CA ASP A 111 2.85 -24.87 -1.70
C ASP A 111 1.48 -24.27 -1.38
N ILE A 112 1.40 -23.42 -0.34
CA ILE A 112 0.18 -22.69 0.01
C ILE A 112 -0.32 -21.90 -1.20
N PHE A 113 0.54 -21.09 -1.81
CA PHE A 113 0.18 -20.29 -2.99
C PHE A 113 -0.29 -21.16 -4.17
N LEU A 114 0.35 -22.31 -4.40
CA LEU A 114 -0.02 -23.20 -5.49
C LEU A 114 -1.37 -23.86 -5.28
N VAL A 115 -1.78 -24.09 -4.03
CA VAL A 115 -3.11 -24.60 -3.68
C VAL A 115 -4.16 -23.49 -3.75
N THR A 116 -3.92 -22.35 -3.10
CA THR A 116 -4.94 -21.29 -2.98
C THR A 116 -5.09 -20.47 -4.25
N LYS A 117 -4.00 -20.32 -5.02
CA LYS A 117 -3.86 -19.36 -6.12
C LYS A 117 -4.17 -17.90 -5.72
N ASP A 118 -4.25 -17.60 -4.42
CA ASP A 118 -4.49 -16.26 -3.92
C ASP A 118 -3.18 -15.47 -3.95
N MET A 119 -3.22 -14.28 -4.54
CA MET A 119 -2.07 -13.40 -4.60
C MET A 119 -1.59 -12.95 -3.21
N SER A 120 -2.43 -12.99 -2.16
CA SER A 120 -1.99 -12.75 -0.78
C SER A 120 -0.97 -13.77 -0.32
N ASP A 121 -1.09 -15.03 -0.76
CA ASP A 121 -0.26 -16.13 -0.28
C ASP A 121 1.02 -16.28 -1.10
N ARG A 122 1.18 -15.47 -2.16
CA ARG A 122 2.36 -15.53 -3.01
C ARG A 122 3.63 -15.34 -2.16
N PRO A 123 4.61 -16.26 -2.25
CA PRO A 123 5.86 -16.14 -1.51
C PRO A 123 6.64 -14.92 -1.97
N THR A 124 7.19 -14.18 -1.02
CA THR A 124 8.06 -13.03 -1.28
C THR A 124 9.22 -13.00 -0.28
N LEU A 125 10.34 -12.39 -0.70
CA LEU A 125 11.47 -12.13 0.18
C LEU A 125 11.28 -10.77 0.82
N ASP A 126 11.35 -10.76 2.15
CA ASP A 126 11.30 -9.55 2.95
C ASP A 126 12.57 -9.40 3.78
N ARG A 127 12.80 -8.18 4.25
CA ARG A 127 13.86 -7.91 5.22
C ARG A 127 13.32 -8.07 6.64
N ILE A 128 14.11 -8.67 7.52
CA ILE A 128 13.73 -8.78 8.95
C ILE A 128 13.75 -7.38 9.58
N ASP A 129 14.85 -6.65 9.38
CA ASP A 129 14.99 -5.22 9.65
C ASP A 129 14.87 -4.43 8.34
N SER A 130 13.86 -3.57 8.28
CA SER A 130 13.58 -2.70 7.14
C SER A 130 14.64 -1.62 6.90
N ASN A 131 15.50 -1.34 7.88
CA ASN A 131 16.63 -0.41 7.74
C ASN A 131 17.92 -1.14 7.32
N GLY A 132 17.95 -2.47 7.39
CA GLY A 132 19.10 -3.29 7.02
C GLY A 132 19.17 -3.62 5.52
N ASN A 133 20.35 -4.06 5.08
CA ASN A 133 20.61 -4.51 3.71
C ASN A 133 19.94 -5.85 3.39
N TYR A 134 19.85 -6.17 2.10
CA TYR A 134 19.52 -7.52 1.63
C TYR A 134 20.74 -8.44 1.80
N VAL A 135 20.78 -9.11 2.95
CA VAL A 135 21.80 -10.10 3.35
C VAL A 135 21.11 -11.32 3.94
N LEU A 136 21.73 -12.49 3.85
CA LEU A 136 21.10 -13.76 4.26
C LEU A 136 20.50 -13.69 5.67
N LYS A 137 21.26 -13.18 6.65
CA LYS A 137 20.83 -13.02 8.06
C LYS A 137 19.68 -12.02 8.28
N ASN A 138 19.39 -11.17 7.30
CA ASN A 138 18.35 -10.16 7.36
C ASN A 138 17.22 -10.47 6.37
N LEU A 139 17.14 -11.69 5.85
CA LEU A 139 16.10 -12.11 4.93
C LEU A 139 15.13 -13.07 5.63
N LYS A 140 13.86 -12.97 5.25
CA LYS A 140 12.82 -13.93 5.62
C LYS A 140 11.88 -14.14 4.43
N VAL A 141 11.24 -15.30 4.41
CA VAL A 141 10.11 -15.54 3.51
C VAL A 141 8.85 -14.99 4.17
N SER A 142 8.02 -14.31 3.39
CA SER A 142 6.71 -13.85 3.85
C SER A 142 5.69 -13.86 2.71
N PRO A 143 4.42 -14.19 2.96
CA PRO A 143 3.36 -14.02 1.98
C PRO A 143 3.17 -12.55 1.61
N PHE A 144 2.89 -12.29 0.32
CA PHE A 144 2.71 -10.95 -0.21
C PHE A 144 1.65 -10.13 0.55
N GLY A 145 0.58 -10.78 1.00
CA GLY A 145 -0.50 -10.17 1.78
C GLY A 145 -0.02 -9.65 3.14
N VAL A 146 0.86 -10.38 3.82
CA VAL A 146 1.44 -9.96 5.11
C VAL A 146 2.46 -8.84 4.91
N ASN A 147 3.27 -8.88 3.85
CA ASN A 147 4.16 -7.78 3.50
C ASN A 147 3.39 -6.51 3.13
N SER A 148 2.30 -6.66 2.38
CA SER A 148 1.41 -5.55 2.07
C SER A 148 0.67 -5.04 3.31
N TYR A 149 0.27 -5.92 4.22
CA TYR A 149 -0.35 -5.57 5.49
C TYR A 149 0.61 -4.79 6.38
N THR A 150 1.79 -5.34 6.68
CA THR A 150 2.83 -4.75 7.56
C THR A 150 3.29 -3.39 7.06
N ALA A 151 3.45 -3.21 5.74
CA ALA A 151 3.76 -1.91 5.12
C ALA A 151 2.60 -0.89 5.24
N ASN A 152 1.38 -1.33 5.54
CA ASN A 152 0.16 -0.53 5.68
C ASN A 152 -0.36 -0.47 7.14
N VAL A 153 0.32 -1.09 8.11
CA VAL A 153 0.00 -0.97 9.55
C VAL A 153 0.41 0.43 10.00
N LYS A 154 -0.52 1.37 9.89
CA LYS A 154 -0.48 2.64 10.61
C LYS A 154 -1.60 2.58 11.64
N PRO A 155 -1.35 2.90 12.93
CA PRO A 155 -2.43 3.06 13.89
C PRO A 155 -3.45 4.07 13.36
N VAL A 156 -4.73 3.74 13.50
CA VAL A 156 -5.86 4.54 13.00
C VAL A 156 -6.81 4.85 14.14
N GLN A 157 -7.23 6.09 14.21
CA GLN A 157 -8.33 6.55 15.05
C GLN A 157 -9.59 6.70 14.18
N ILE A 158 -10.71 6.16 14.68
CA ILE A 158 -12.04 6.39 14.12
C ILE A 158 -12.85 7.17 15.16
N CYS A 159 -13.38 8.31 14.74
CA CYS A 159 -14.38 9.06 15.50
C CYS A 159 -15.76 8.83 14.90
N ILE A 160 -16.69 8.40 15.74
CA ILE A 160 -18.08 8.16 15.40
C ILE A 160 -18.89 9.30 16.00
N LEU A 161 -19.57 10.06 15.13
CA LEU A 161 -20.46 11.13 15.53
C LEU A 161 -21.90 10.61 15.49
N GLU A 162 -22.55 10.61 16.64
CA GLU A 162 -23.91 10.11 16.86
C GLU A 162 -24.69 11.16 17.66
N GLY A 163 -25.63 11.85 17.01
CA GLY A 163 -26.32 12.99 17.61
C GLY A 163 -25.33 14.12 17.96
N THR A 164 -25.25 14.46 19.26
CA THR A 164 -24.29 15.42 19.82
C THR A 164 -23.04 14.77 20.40
N GLY A 165 -22.98 13.44 20.43
CA GLY A 165 -21.86 12.68 21.01
C GLY A 165 -20.77 12.33 19.99
N ILE A 166 -19.54 12.23 20.49
CA ILE A 166 -18.37 11.73 19.75
C ILE A 166 -17.82 10.52 20.51
N LYS A 167 -17.71 9.37 19.84
CA LYS A 167 -17.06 8.16 20.38
C LYS A 167 -15.78 7.90 19.60
N GLU A 168 -14.67 7.71 20.31
CA GLU A 168 -13.36 7.47 19.72
C GLU A 168 -12.94 6.01 19.87
N HIS A 169 -12.40 5.46 18.79
CA HIS A 169 -11.87 4.10 18.77
C HIS A 169 -10.49 4.08 18.11
N ASN A 170 -9.50 3.53 18.81
CA ASN A 170 -8.14 3.36 18.31
C ASN A 170 -7.92 1.94 17.82
N PHE A 171 -7.28 1.81 16.67
CA PHE A 171 -6.97 0.53 16.04
C PHE A 171 -5.49 0.46 15.68
N PRO A 172 -4.86 -0.72 15.79
CA PRO A 172 -3.48 -0.89 15.37
C PRO A 172 -3.30 -0.76 13.85
N SER A 173 -4.34 -0.99 13.05
CA SER A 173 -4.30 -0.83 11.58
C SER A 173 -5.64 -0.43 10.95
N VAL A 174 -5.58 0.04 9.70
CA VAL A 174 -6.76 0.28 8.83
C VAL A 174 -7.57 -1.00 8.61
N ALA A 175 -6.92 -2.15 8.59
CA ALA A 175 -7.57 -3.44 8.34
C ALA A 175 -8.35 -3.91 9.58
N ASP A 176 -7.80 -3.71 10.78
CA ASP A 176 -8.51 -3.98 12.04
C ASP A 176 -9.73 -3.07 12.18
N ALA A 177 -9.57 -1.79 11.84
CA ALA A 177 -10.66 -0.83 11.74
C ALA A 177 -11.76 -1.28 10.76
N LYS A 178 -11.40 -1.76 9.56
CA LYS A 178 -12.36 -2.30 8.57
C LYS A 178 -13.15 -3.47 9.10
N LYS A 179 -12.50 -4.38 9.83
CA LYS A 179 -13.14 -5.58 10.38
C LYS A 179 -14.21 -5.20 11.40
N LEU A 180 -13.89 -4.32 12.35
CA LEU A 180 -14.84 -3.87 13.37
C LEU A 180 -15.96 -3.00 12.78
N VAL A 181 -15.66 -2.09 11.85
CA VAL A 181 -16.69 -1.22 11.24
C VAL A 181 -17.74 -2.03 10.48
N LYS A 182 -17.31 -3.08 9.78
CA LYS A 182 -18.21 -4.00 9.09
C LYS A 182 -19.09 -4.79 10.06
N THR A 183 -18.52 -5.27 11.17
CA THR A 183 -19.25 -6.14 12.12
C THR A 183 -20.12 -5.37 13.11
N MET A 184 -19.67 -4.20 13.58
CA MET A 184 -20.33 -3.46 14.66
C MET A 184 -21.35 -2.43 14.14
N PHE A 185 -21.11 -1.83 12.97
CA PHE A 185 -21.96 -0.75 12.45
C PHE A 185 -22.76 -1.14 11.21
N ASN A 186 -22.55 -2.35 10.66
CA ASN A 186 -23.16 -2.83 9.43
C ASN A 186 -22.92 -1.89 8.22
N VAL A 187 -21.71 -1.34 8.13
CA VAL A 187 -21.32 -0.34 7.11
C VAL A 187 -20.42 -0.99 6.06
N PRO A 188 -20.55 -0.66 4.76
CA PRO A 188 -19.64 -1.16 3.72
C PRO A 188 -18.18 -0.77 4.00
N ALA A 189 -17.25 -1.72 3.87
CA ALA A 189 -15.81 -1.49 4.10
C ALA A 189 -15.19 -0.45 3.14
N SER A 190 -15.87 -0.14 2.03
CA SER A 190 -15.52 0.93 1.09
C SER A 190 -15.61 2.34 1.70
N THR A 191 -16.32 2.51 2.80
CA THR A 191 -16.47 3.78 3.52
C THR A 191 -15.14 4.31 4.07
N LEU A 192 -14.18 3.41 4.35
CA LEU A 192 -12.84 3.74 4.81
C LEU A 192 -11.86 4.13 3.67
N LYS A 193 -12.35 4.31 2.43
CA LYS A 193 -11.55 4.90 1.33
C LYS A 193 -11.13 6.34 1.61
N HIS A 194 -11.83 7.02 2.52
CA HIS A 194 -11.61 8.42 2.88
C HIS A 194 -10.62 8.61 4.06
N LEU A 195 -9.75 7.63 4.34
CA LEU A 195 -8.69 7.74 5.33
C LEU A 195 -7.87 9.02 5.11
N ASP A 196 -7.63 9.78 6.18
CA ASP A 196 -6.86 11.03 6.18
C ASP A 196 -7.42 12.15 5.28
N SER A 197 -8.64 12.01 4.75
CA SER A 197 -9.27 13.01 3.88
C SER A 197 -9.77 14.27 4.62
N GLY A 198 -9.75 14.23 5.96
CA GLY A 198 -10.34 15.25 6.83
C GLY A 198 -11.86 15.39 6.66
N SER A 199 -12.53 14.44 6.00
CA SER A 199 -13.95 14.55 5.67
C SER A 199 -14.79 13.62 6.55
N ILE A 200 -15.89 14.13 7.09
CA ILE A 200 -16.93 13.34 7.75
C ILE A 200 -17.74 12.61 6.67
N VAL A 201 -17.82 11.29 6.78
CA VAL A 201 -18.63 10.44 5.90
C VAL A 201 -19.94 10.12 6.61
N THR A 202 -21.07 10.45 5.99
CA THR A 202 -22.40 10.09 6.50
C THR A 202 -22.77 8.70 6.03
N LEU A 203 -23.21 7.87 6.96
CA LEU A 203 -23.64 6.51 6.74
C LEU A 203 -25.16 6.48 6.63
N GLY A 204 -25.71 5.64 5.75
CA GLY A 204 -27.16 5.55 5.50
C GLY A 204 -28.02 5.13 6.70
N ASN A 205 -27.40 4.83 7.85
CA ASN A 205 -28.04 4.51 9.13
C ASN A 205 -27.99 5.67 10.14
N GLY A 206 -27.65 6.90 9.70
CA GLY A 206 -27.61 8.10 10.55
C GLY A 206 -26.28 8.30 11.29
N LEU A 207 -25.36 7.34 11.25
CA LEU A 207 -24.02 7.49 11.80
C LEU A 207 -23.14 8.36 10.90
N LYS A 208 -22.17 9.04 11.51
CA LYS A 208 -21.15 9.83 10.79
C LYS A 208 -19.76 9.39 11.25
N LEU A 209 -18.83 9.23 10.32
CA LEU A 209 -17.47 8.76 10.61
C LEU A 209 -16.41 9.78 10.17
N LEU A 210 -15.42 10.00 11.01
CA LEU A 210 -14.14 10.62 10.66
C LEU A 210 -13.02 9.61 10.95
N VAL A 211 -12.08 9.45 10.01
CA VAL A 211 -11.06 8.39 10.06
C VAL A 211 -9.69 8.99 9.78
N GLN A 212 -8.76 8.87 10.73
CA GLN A 212 -7.41 9.43 10.61
C GLN A 212 -6.36 8.46 11.12
N SER A 213 -5.21 8.39 10.46
CA SER A 213 -4.03 7.74 11.00
C SER A 213 -3.36 8.62 12.06
N GLN A 214 -2.71 8.00 13.05
CA GLN A 214 -2.11 8.71 14.21
C GLN A 214 -1.09 9.81 13.81
N ASN A 215 -0.52 9.71 12.61
CA ASN A 215 0.36 10.70 11.99
C ASN A 215 -0.10 11.07 10.56
N GLY A 216 -1.39 10.92 10.27
CA GLY A 216 -1.97 11.21 8.98
C GLY A 216 -1.99 12.70 8.71
N ASP A 217 -1.44 13.12 7.57
CA ASP A 217 -1.52 14.51 7.16
C ASP A 217 -2.79 14.73 6.35
N VAL A 218 -3.73 15.48 6.95
CA VAL A 218 -4.92 15.94 6.23
C VAL A 218 -4.46 17.05 5.30
N LYS A 219 -4.32 16.71 4.01
CA LYS A 219 -3.95 17.67 2.98
C LYS A 219 -4.97 18.79 2.93
N ASP A 220 -4.49 20.03 3.07
CA ASP A 220 -5.32 21.20 2.86
C ASP A 220 -5.76 21.25 1.39
N THR A 221 -7.05 21.41 1.17
CA THR A 221 -7.65 21.64 -0.15
C THR A 221 -7.96 23.12 -0.30
N GLU A 222 -7.82 23.67 -1.51
CA GLU A 222 -8.10 25.10 -1.80
C GLU A 222 -9.54 25.50 -1.45
N SER A 223 -10.49 24.55 -1.46
CA SER A 223 -11.88 24.78 -1.09
C SER A 223 -12.18 24.39 0.38
N PRO A 224 -12.74 25.29 1.21
CA PRO A 224 -13.22 24.95 2.55
C PRO A 224 -14.42 23.99 2.49
N LYS A 225 -14.47 23.01 3.39
CA LYS A 225 -15.52 21.98 3.48
C LYS A 225 -16.45 22.16 4.67
N TYR A 226 -15.94 22.78 5.74
CA TYR A 226 -16.63 22.89 7.02
C TYR A 226 -16.62 24.33 7.51
N ARG A 227 -17.74 24.76 8.10
CA ARG A 227 -17.84 25.92 8.97
C ARG A 227 -17.71 25.40 10.40
N VAL A 228 -16.65 25.80 11.09
CA VAL A 228 -16.39 25.40 12.48
C VAL A 228 -16.83 26.54 13.39
N VAL A 229 -17.72 26.22 14.33
CA VAL A 229 -18.23 27.16 15.33
C VAL A 229 -17.86 26.62 16.71
N VAL A 230 -17.04 27.36 17.44
CA VAL A 230 -16.60 27.02 18.80
C VAL A 230 -17.29 27.96 19.76
N ASN A 231 -18.16 27.42 20.62
CA ASN A 231 -18.80 28.14 21.71
C ASN A 231 -18.09 27.81 23.01
N THR A 232 -17.54 28.80 23.70
CA THR A 232 -16.99 28.63 25.03
C THR A 232 -18.04 28.95 26.09
N ARG A 233 -18.11 28.16 27.17
CA ARG A 233 -18.92 28.44 28.37
C ARG A 233 -18.01 28.25 29.58
N TYR A 234 -18.06 29.19 30.50
CA TYR A 234 -17.41 29.07 31.79
C TYR A 234 -18.46 28.59 32.78
N VAL A 235 -18.17 27.51 33.49
CA VAL A 235 -19.03 26.93 34.51
C VAL A 235 -18.23 26.85 35.80
N LYS A 236 -18.80 27.30 36.90
CA LYS A 236 -18.23 27.21 38.23
C LYS A 236 -18.99 26.14 39.00
N TYR A 237 -18.27 25.16 39.53
CA TYR A 237 -18.83 24.09 40.35
C TYR A 237 -18.46 24.29 41.81
N ASP A 238 -19.35 23.86 42.70
CA ASP A 238 -19.03 23.59 44.09
C ASP A 238 -18.26 22.28 44.16
N LEU A 239 -17.12 22.24 44.86
CA LEU A 239 -16.25 21.06 44.89
C LEU A 239 -16.72 19.99 45.88
N GLU A 240 -17.61 20.33 46.81
CA GLU A 240 -18.14 19.39 47.81
C GLU A 240 -19.42 18.73 47.29
N THR A 241 -20.27 19.47 46.59
CA THR A 241 -21.55 18.96 46.07
C THR A 241 -21.52 18.57 44.59
N ASP A 242 -20.47 18.97 43.85
CA ASP A 242 -20.36 18.85 42.38
C ASP A 242 -21.49 19.57 41.64
N GLU A 243 -22.20 20.48 42.32
CA GLU A 243 -23.31 21.25 41.72
C GLU A 243 -22.78 22.50 41.00
N GLU A 244 -23.42 22.83 39.87
CA GLU A 244 -23.15 24.08 39.14
C GLU A 244 -23.64 25.28 39.96
N VAL A 245 -22.72 26.18 40.33
CA VAL A 245 -23.00 27.39 41.14
C VAL A 245 -23.22 28.62 40.28
N ASP A 246 -22.52 28.70 39.15
CA ASP A 246 -22.62 29.82 38.21
C ASP A 246 -22.19 29.36 36.81
N SER A 247 -22.76 29.97 35.79
CA SER A 247 -22.22 29.85 34.44
C SER A 247 -22.45 31.08 33.59
N LYS A 248 -21.47 31.37 32.74
CA LYS A 248 -21.55 32.42 31.73
C LYS A 248 -21.11 31.91 30.37
N LEU A 249 -21.78 32.38 29.33
CA LEU A 249 -21.26 32.21 27.98
C LEU A 249 -19.94 32.98 27.87
N GLY A 250 -18.94 32.33 27.25
CA GLY A 250 -17.70 32.96 26.87
C GLY A 250 -17.82 33.61 25.49
N TYR A 251 -16.75 33.52 24.71
CA TYR A 251 -16.72 33.99 23.32
C TYR A 251 -17.06 32.86 22.34
N GLN A 252 -17.53 33.26 21.15
CA GLN A 252 -17.71 32.39 20.00
C GLN A 252 -16.59 32.65 18.99
N ILE A 253 -15.92 31.60 18.53
CA ILE A 253 -15.00 31.67 17.40
C ILE A 253 -15.61 30.94 16.22
N GLU A 254 -15.52 31.56 15.05
CA GLU A 254 -15.91 30.94 13.79
C GLU A 254 -14.76 30.96 12.79
N TYR A 255 -14.51 29.83 12.15
CA TYR A 255 -13.55 29.73 11.04
C TYR A 255 -13.95 28.63 10.06
N VAL A 256 -13.41 28.71 8.85
CA VAL A 256 -13.60 27.68 7.81
C VAL A 256 -12.46 26.68 7.83
N SER A 257 -12.76 25.43 7.49
CA SER A 257 -11.77 24.36 7.42
C SER A 257 -11.95 23.51 6.16
N SER A 258 -10.84 23.24 5.47
CA SER A 258 -10.72 22.29 4.34
C SER A 258 -10.85 20.83 4.79
N GLY A 259 -10.69 20.55 6.08
CA GLY A 259 -10.78 19.21 6.65
C GLY A 259 -10.58 19.21 8.17
N ILE A 260 -11.30 18.35 8.87
CA ILE A 260 -11.19 18.20 10.32
C ILE A 260 -9.89 17.46 10.65
N ARG A 261 -9.14 17.88 11.67
CA ARG A 261 -7.92 17.22 12.17
C ARG A 261 -8.11 16.90 13.66
N LEU A 262 -8.08 15.63 14.03
CA LEU A 262 -8.30 15.19 15.41
C LEU A 262 -7.22 15.72 16.36
N ASN A 263 -5.97 15.75 15.91
CA ASN A 263 -4.82 16.22 16.69
C ASN A 263 -4.85 17.73 17.03
N LYS A 264 -5.78 18.51 16.45
CA LYS A 264 -5.92 19.96 16.68
C LYS A 264 -7.21 20.37 17.40
N LEU A 265 -8.12 19.44 17.68
CA LEU A 265 -9.41 19.75 18.32
C LEU A 265 -9.36 19.78 19.86
N LEU A 266 -8.24 19.37 20.46
CA LEU A 266 -8.08 19.19 21.92
C LEU A 266 -6.85 19.91 22.50
N LYS A 267 -6.35 20.95 21.84
CA LYS A 267 -5.34 21.87 22.40
C LYS A 267 -5.89 23.28 22.48
#